data_AF-A0A9D8ABW3-F1
#
_entry.id   AF-A0A9D8ABW3-F1
#
_cell.length_a   1.000
_cell.length_b   1.000
_cell.length_c   1.000
_cell.angle_alpha   90.00
_cell.angle_beta   90.00
_cell.angle_gamma   90.00
#
_symmetry.space_group_name_H-M   'P 1'
#
loop_
_entity.id
_entity.type
_entity.pdbx_description
1 polymer ?
#
loop_
_entity_poly.entity_id
_entity_poly.type
_entity_poly.pdbx_seq_one_letter_code
_entity_poly.pdbx_strand_id
1 'polypeptide(L)' 'MIKRFFILSILISFAFSNEGETITFTSANPFGFKDVLSALDQQEPQEVYGILKMPEQMGDNKVPLVIGVAGSL' A
#
# COMPACT_ATOMS: atom_id res chain seq x y z
N MET A 1 -13.31 -36.71 5.27
CA MET A 1 -12.87 -35.84 4.16
C MET A 1 -12.90 -34.35 4.52
N ILE A 2 -14.03 -33.80 5.00
CA ILE A 2 -14.18 -32.37 5.36
C ILE A 2 -13.07 -31.84 6.27
N LYS A 3 -12.67 -32.58 7.33
CA LYS A 3 -11.64 -32.13 8.28
C LYS A 3 -10.26 -31.93 7.63
N ARG A 4 -9.90 -32.77 6.66
CA ARG A 4 -8.62 -32.65 5.93
C ARG A 4 -8.62 -31.43 5.00
N PHE A 5 -9.76 -31.14 4.39
CA PHE A 5 -9.95 -29.96 3.56
C PHE A 5 -9.85 -28.67 4.38
N PHE A 6 -10.40 -28.68 5.59
CA PHE A 6 -10.32 -27.54 6.50
C PHE A 6 -8.89 -27.26 6.98
N ILE A 7 -8.13 -28.31 7.31
CA ILE A 7 -6.71 -28.19 7.69
C ILE A 7 -5.89 -27.66 6.52
N LEU A 8 -6.14 -28.14 5.29
CA LEU A 8 -5.46 -27.67 4.10
C LEU A 8 -5.75 -26.18 3.83
N SER A 9 -7.00 -25.75 4.01
CA SER A 9 -7.39 -24.34 3.89
C SER A 9 -6.61 -23.45 4.87
N ILE A 10 -6.50 -23.86 6.13
CA ILE A 10 -5.74 -23.10 7.15
C ILE A 10 -4.25 -23.01 6.77
N LEU A 11 -3.64 -24.10 6.30
CA LEU A 11 -2.23 -24.11 5.88
C LEU A 11 -1.98 -23.18 4.68
N ILE A 12 -2.91 -23.14 3.73
CA ILE A 12 -2.85 -22.25 2.57
C ILE A 12 -2.92 -20.79 3.03
N SER A 13 -3.83 -20.43 3.94
CA SER A 13 -3.93 -19.06 4.45
C SER A 13 -2.64 -18.59 5.15
N PHE A 14 -1.96 -19.46 5.89
CA PHE A 14 -0.67 -19.12 6.49
C PHE A 14 0.43 -18.89 5.46
N ALA A 15 0.43 -19.63 4.34
CA ALA A 15 1.41 -19.46 3.28
C ALA A 15 1.35 -18.08 2.59
N PHE A 16 0.16 -17.48 2.49
CA PHE A 16 -0.06 -16.17 1.86
C PHE A 16 -0.04 -14.98 2.84
N SER A 17 0.22 -15.21 4.13
CA SER A 17 0.11 -14.17 5.16
C SER A 17 1.22 -13.10 5.16
N ASN A 18 2.27 -13.26 4.33
CA ASN A 18 3.50 -12.44 4.40
C ASN A 18 3.65 -11.39 3.27
N GLU A 19 2.58 -11.09 2.53
CA GLU A 19 2.64 -10.16 1.39
C GLU A 19 2.66 -8.67 1.79
N GLY A 20 2.53 -8.36 3.09
CA GLY A 20 2.44 -6.99 3.59
C GLY A 20 1.01 -6.44 3.55
N GLU A 21 0.84 -5.21 4.01
CA GLU A 21 -0.46 -4.53 4.04
C GLU A 21 -0.56 -3.52 2.89
N THR A 22 -1.56 -3.67 2.03
CA THR A 22 -1.83 -2.67 0.99
C THR A 22 -2.53 -1.48 1.60
N ILE A 23 -1.95 -0.30 1.39
CA ILE A 23 -2.56 0.99 1.73
C ILE A 23 -2.94 1.73 0.45
N THR A 24 -4.09 2.41 0.50
CA THR A 24 -4.65 3.17 -0.62
C THR A 24 -4.93 4.60 -0.20
N PHE A 25 -4.77 5.53 -1.14
CA PHE A 25 -5.01 6.95 -0.92
C PHE A 25 -5.52 7.59 -2.20
N THR A 26 -6.32 8.65 -2.03
CA THR A 26 -6.65 9.56 -3.13
C THR A 26 -5.55 10.62 -3.23
N SER A 27 -4.91 10.72 -4.39
CA SER A 27 -3.94 11.76 -4.72
C SER A 27 -4.45 12.63 -5.87
N ALA A 28 -3.96 13.86 -5.99
CA ALA A 28 -4.14 14.68 -7.18
C ALA A 28 -3.22 14.18 -8.31
N ASN A 29 -3.53 14.50 -9.58
CA ASN A 29 -2.70 14.15 -10.75
C ASN A 29 -2.08 15.35 -11.51
N PRO A 30 -1.27 16.22 -10.87
CA PRO A 30 -0.61 17.34 -11.56
C PRO A 30 0.47 16.89 -12.55
N PHE A 31 0.50 17.46 -13.76
CA PHE A 31 1.53 17.19 -14.76
C PHE A 31 2.89 17.84 -14.41
N GLY A 32 2.86 18.99 -13.74
CA GLY A 32 4.08 19.67 -13.30
C GLY A 32 3.87 20.66 -12.15
N PHE A 33 4.95 21.34 -11.75
CA PHE A 33 4.92 22.27 -10.62
C PHE A 33 3.92 23.42 -10.76
N LYS A 34 3.63 23.86 -11.99
CA LYS A 34 2.60 24.88 -12.21
C LYS A 34 1.26 24.42 -11.67
N ASP A 35 0.87 23.18 -11.96
CA ASP A 35 -0.41 22.62 -11.55
C ASP A 35 -0.44 22.46 -10.03
N VAL A 36 0.66 22.00 -9.42
CA VAL A 36 0.83 21.93 -7.96
C VAL A 36 0.61 23.28 -7.29
N LEU A 37 1.15 24.36 -7.87
CA LEU A 37 1.13 25.69 -7.26
C LEU A 37 -0.16 26.47 -7.53
N SER A 38 -0.85 26.20 -8.63
CA SER A 38 -1.94 27.08 -9.12
C SER A 38 -3.28 26.39 -9.32
N ALA A 39 -3.32 25.06 -9.39
CA ALA A 39 -4.52 24.33 -9.78
C ALA A 39 -4.60 22.91 -9.18
N LEU A 40 -3.96 22.65 -8.02
CA LEU A 40 -3.86 21.29 -7.47
C LEU A 40 -5.24 20.67 -7.20
N ASP A 41 -6.15 21.45 -6.62
CA ASP A 41 -7.52 21.01 -6.31
C ASP A 41 -8.41 20.84 -7.56
N GLN A 42 -7.91 21.29 -8.72
CA GLN A 42 -8.58 21.15 -10.02
C GLN A 42 -8.04 19.97 -10.82
N GLN A 43 -7.02 19.27 -10.32
CA GLN A 43 -6.48 18.08 -10.97
C GLN A 43 -7.42 16.89 -10.76
N GLU A 44 -7.46 16.01 -11.76
CA GLU A 44 -8.22 14.77 -11.65
C GLU A 44 -7.72 13.94 -10.46
N PRO A 45 -8.60 13.51 -9.55
CA PRO A 45 -8.24 12.59 -8.49
C PRO A 45 -7.80 11.24 -9.06
N GLN A 46 -6.76 10.66 -8.47
CA GLN A 46 -6.28 9.32 -8.78
C GLN A 46 -6.17 8.49 -7.50
N GLU A 47 -6.48 7.20 -7.61
CA GLU A 47 -6.20 6.24 -6.55
C GLU A 47 -4.78 5.73 -6.70
N VAL A 48 -3.98 5.87 -5.65
CA VAL A 48 -2.61 5.37 -5.59
C VAL A 48 -2.48 4.40 -4.43
N TYR A 49 -1.61 3.40 -4.59
CA TYR A 49 -1.44 2.34 -3.60
C TYR A 49 0.03 2.04 -3.33
N GLY A 50 0.29 1.48 -2.16
CA GLY A 50 1.60 0.99 -1.75
C GLY A 50 1.48 -0.24 -0.86
N ILE A 51 2.53 -1.04 -0.80
CA ILE A 51 2.60 -2.22 0.07
C ILE A 51 3.50 -1.88 1.26
N LEU A 52 2.93 -1.87 2.46
CA LEU A 52 3.67 -1.73 3.70
C LEU A 52 4.23 -3.08 4.14
N LYS A 53 5.55 -3.11 4.33
CA LYS A 53 6.24 -4.27 4.89
C LYS A 53 7.22 -3.79 5.96
N MET A 54 7.16 -4.41 7.14
CA MET A 54 8.13 -4.13 8.18
C MET A 54 9.52 -4.62 7.74
N PRO A 55 10.59 -3.80 7.86
CA PRO A 55 11.94 -4.24 7.54
C PRO A 55 12.37 -5.39 8.48
N GLU A 56 12.96 -6.45 7.92
CA GLU A 56 13.36 -7.63 8.68
C GLU A 56 14.34 -7.30 9.83
N GLN A 57 15.20 -6.31 9.61
CA GLN A 57 16.23 -5.89 10.58
C GLN A 57 15.67 -5.07 11.74
N MET A 58 14.43 -4.58 11.65
CA MET A 58 13.83 -3.69 12.64
C MET A 58 13.02 -4.43 13.70
N GLY A 59 12.65 -5.69 13.47
CA GLY A 59 11.83 -6.48 14.41
C GLY A 59 10.54 -5.74 14.81
N ASP A 60 10.21 -5.77 16.10
CA ASP A 60 9.02 -5.11 16.67
C ASP A 60 9.26 -3.63 17.07
N ASN A 61 10.38 -3.04 16.63
CA ASN A 61 10.68 -1.65 16.97
C ASN A 61 9.74 -0.70 16.23
N LYS A 62 9.38 0.40 16.90
CA LYS A 62 8.67 1.50 16.25
C LYS A 62 9.64 2.22 15.32
N VAL A 63 9.29 2.29 14.05
CA VAL A 63 10.08 2.95 13.01
C VAL A 63 9.26 4.05 12.34
N PRO A 64 9.88 5.16 11.91
CA PRO A 64 9.17 6.18 11.16
C PRO A 64 8.75 5.62 9.80
N LEU A 65 7.51 5.87 9.42
CA LEU A 65 7.00 5.58 8.08
C LEU A 65 7.15 6.84 7.20
N VAL A 66 7.93 6.73 6.13
CA VAL A 66 8.08 7.78 5.12
C VAL A 66 7.54 7.23 3.80
N ILE A 67 6.51 7.88 3.24
CA ILE A 67 5.85 7.47 2.00
C ILE A 67 6.06 8.57 0.97
N GLY A 68 6.68 8.22 -0.16
CA GLY A 68 6.68 9.04 -1.37
C GLY A 68 5.54 8.59 -2.28
N VAL A 69 4.60 9.48 -2.56
CA VAL A 69 3.45 9.19 -3.41
C VAL A 69 3.66 9.87 -4.77
N ALA A 70 3.34 9.17 -5.85
CA ALA A 70 3.41 9.74 -7.20
C ALA A 70 2.37 10.88 -7.34
N GLY A 71 2.86 12.04 -7.78
CA GLY A 71 2.01 13.19 -8.08
C GLY A 71 1.44 13.13 -9.49
N SER A 72 2.23 12.73 -10.49
CA SER A 72 1.76 12.56 -11.88
C SER A 72 1.85 11.10 -12.28
N LEU A 73 0.85 10.60 -13.00
CA LEU A 73 0.93 9.39 -13.84
C LEU A 73 1.08 9.76 -15.32
#